data_AF-A0A3R5Q0X4-F1
#
_entry.id   AF-A0A3R5Q0X4-F1
#
_cell.length_a   1.000
_cell.length_b   1.000
_cell.length_c   1.000
_cell.angle_alpha   90.00
_cell.angle_beta   90.00
_cell.angle_gamma   90.00
#
_symmetry.space_group_name_H-M   'P 1'
#
loop_
_entity.id
_entity.type
_entity.pdbx_description
1 polymer ?
#
loop_
_entity_poly.entity_id
_entity_poly.type
_entity_poly.pdbx_seq_one_letter_code
_entity_poly.pdbx_strand_id
1 'polypeptide(L)'
;LKHHISEAFDEVHHIIRDAERAKQTMQKAKLITDMVQWYYMEEDKGKKKLVEYPSDVNLILESALKEQKTVASFSDTTGNKYIVDLNAYEEYPADDPTDKVQVLRKSKLVDQAYEPPVTWVPMDEKENLKVVSLQPKDKEYQ
;
A
#
# COMPACT_ATOMS: atom_id res chain seq x y z
N LEU A 1 9.93 37.43 28.43
CA LEU A 1 10.12 37.67 26.97
C LEU A 1 10.89 36.54 26.27
N LYS A 2 12.13 36.20 26.68
CA LYS A 2 12.91 35.10 26.04
C LYS A 2 12.28 33.70 26.17
N HIS A 3 11.62 33.41 27.30
CA HIS A 3 10.95 32.13 27.54
C HIS A 3 9.77 31.88 26.57
N HIS A 4 8.88 32.86 26.43
CA HIS A 4 7.72 32.77 25.53
C HIS A 4 8.09 32.67 24.05
N ILE A 5 9.23 33.25 23.65
CA ILE A 5 9.74 33.14 22.27
C ILE A 5 10.27 31.71 22.01
N SER A 6 10.91 31.08 23.02
CA SER A 6 11.36 29.69 22.92
C SER A 6 10.19 28.71 22.82
N GLU A 7 9.17 28.87 23.67
CA GLU A 7 7.97 28.02 23.67
C GLU A 7 7.20 28.12 22.34
N ALA A 8 6.99 29.35 21.83
CA ALA A 8 6.33 29.56 20.55
C ALA A 8 7.14 28.99 19.37
N PHE A 9 8.47 29.04 19.44
CA PHE A 9 9.33 28.45 18.42
C PHE A 9 9.24 26.92 18.43
N ASP A 10 9.26 26.29 19.61
CA ASP A 10 9.13 24.84 19.76
C ASP A 10 7.77 24.34 19.27
N GLU A 11 6.69 25.06 19.56
CA GLU A 11 5.34 24.75 19.07
C GLU A 11 5.24 24.84 17.54
N VAL A 12 5.82 25.88 16.94
CA VAL A 12 5.90 26.00 15.47
C VAL A 12 6.69 24.84 14.86
N HIS A 13 7.82 24.44 15.46
CA HIS A 13 8.60 23.30 14.97
C HIS A 13 7.83 21.99 15.09
N HIS A 14 7.04 21.82 16.15
CA HIS A 14 6.19 20.65 16.31
C HIS A 14 5.15 20.56 15.18
N ILE A 15 4.45 21.67 14.90
CA ILE A 15 3.45 21.73 13.82
C ILE A 15 4.09 21.43 12.45
N ILE A 16 5.27 21.99 12.16
CA ILE A 16 5.99 21.71 10.91
C ILE A 16 6.33 20.23 10.79
N ARG A 17 6.89 19.63 11.85
CA ARG A 17 7.26 18.20 11.85
C ARG A 17 6.04 17.30 11.69
N ASP A 18 4.92 17.64 12.29
CA ASP A 18 3.69 16.87 12.15
C ASP A 18 3.12 16.98 10.73
N ALA A 19 3.16 18.16 10.13
CA ALA A 19 2.76 18.33 8.73
C ALA A 19 3.65 17.51 7.78
N GLU A 20 4.97 17.49 8.02
CA GLU A 20 5.91 16.66 7.25
C GLU A 20 5.63 15.16 7.42
N ARG A 21 5.39 14.69 8.65
CA ARG A 21 5.02 13.29 8.93
C ARG A 21 3.72 12.91 8.25
N ALA A 22 2.71 13.77 8.30
CA ALA A 22 1.43 13.55 7.64
C ALA A 22 1.62 13.41 6.12
N LYS A 23 2.41 14.29 5.52
CA LYS A 23 2.74 14.24 4.08
C LYS A 23 3.47 12.94 3.71
N GLN A 24 4.48 12.54 4.48
CA GLN A 24 5.21 11.29 4.25
C GLN A 24 4.30 10.07 4.37
N THR A 25 3.40 10.07 5.36
CA THR A 25 2.43 8.98 5.56
C THR A 25 1.47 8.87 4.38
N MET A 26 0.95 10.00 3.88
CA MET A 26 0.09 10.03 2.70
C MET A 26 0.83 9.52 1.44
N GLN A 27 2.09 9.93 1.23
CA GLN A 27 2.90 9.44 0.12
C GLN A 27 3.15 7.93 0.21
N LYS A 28 3.44 7.41 1.41
CA LYS A 28 3.59 5.97 1.66
C LYS A 28 2.30 5.22 1.38
N ALA A 29 1.16 5.72 1.87
CA ALA A 29 -0.15 5.12 1.64
C ALA A 29 -0.49 5.02 0.16
N LYS A 30 -0.21 6.09 -0.61
CA LYS A 30 -0.39 6.11 -2.05
C LYS A 30 0.48 5.05 -2.75
N LEU A 31 1.79 5.04 -2.49
CA LEU A 31 2.71 4.08 -3.10
C LEU A 31 2.29 2.63 -2.83
N ILE A 32 1.91 2.31 -1.59
CA ILE A 32 1.43 0.97 -1.24
C ILE A 32 0.15 0.63 -2.01
N THR A 33 -0.79 1.58 -2.13
CA THR A 33 -2.05 1.41 -2.87
C THR A 33 -1.83 1.19 -4.37
N ASP A 34 -0.76 1.76 -4.94
CA ASP A 34 -0.35 1.54 -6.32
C ASP A 34 0.20 0.12 -6.54
N MET A 35 0.79 -0.50 -5.51
CA MET A 35 1.35 -1.86 -5.58
C MET A 35 0.36 -2.96 -5.17
N VAL A 36 -0.49 -2.69 -4.17
CA VAL A 36 -1.38 -3.66 -3.53
C VAL A 36 -2.67 -2.98 -3.11
N GLN A 37 -3.80 -3.64 -3.33
CA GLN A 37 -5.12 -3.18 -2.87
C GLN A 37 -5.83 -4.27 -2.08
N TRP A 38 -6.31 -3.86 -0.91
CA TRP A 38 -7.21 -4.63 -0.07
C TRP A 38 -8.67 -4.24 -0.36
N TYR A 39 -9.56 -5.21 -0.23
CA TYR A 39 -10.99 -5.08 -0.47
C TYR A 39 -11.78 -5.82 0.62
N TYR A 40 -12.99 -5.36 0.92
CA TYR A 40 -13.99 -6.15 1.62
C TYR A 40 -15.14 -6.52 0.69
N MET A 41 -15.87 -7.57 1.05
CA MET A 41 -17.02 -8.04 0.30
C MET A 41 -18.30 -7.48 0.91
N GLU A 42 -18.93 -6.57 0.19
CA GLU A 42 -20.25 -6.03 0.53
C GLU A 42 -21.32 -6.86 -0.21
N GLU A 43 -22.34 -7.29 0.52
CA GLU A 43 -23.51 -7.96 -0.06
C GLU A 43 -24.72 -7.01 -0.03
N ASP A 44 -25.13 -6.52 -1.19
CA ASP A 44 -26.36 -5.76 -1.35
C ASP A 44 -27.35 -6.58 -2.20
N LYS A 45 -28.48 -6.96 -1.60
CA LYS A 45 -29.60 -7.65 -2.25
C LYS A 45 -29.16 -8.90 -3.05
N GLY A 46 -28.28 -9.70 -2.46
CA GLY A 46 -27.77 -10.95 -3.04
C GLY A 46 -26.71 -10.77 -4.13
N LYS A 47 -26.24 -9.54 -4.39
CA LYS A 47 -25.09 -9.27 -5.24
C LYS A 47 -23.88 -8.95 -4.37
N LYS A 48 -22.84 -9.75 -4.54
CA LYS A 48 -21.55 -9.55 -3.88
C LYS A 48 -20.71 -8.57 -4.70
N LYS A 49 -20.23 -7.51 -4.06
CA LYS A 49 -19.35 -6.51 -4.65
C LYS A 49 -18.07 -6.42 -3.83
N LEU A 50 -16.95 -6.29 -4.51
CA LEU A 50 -15.68 -5.94 -3.88
C LEU A 50 -15.61 -4.42 -3.73
N VAL A 51 -15.43 -3.96 -2.50
CA VAL A 51 -15.26 -2.54 -2.19
C VAL A 51 -13.84 -2.32 -1.72
N GLU A 52 -13.18 -1.32 -2.30
CA GLU A 52 -11.80 -0.98 -1.97
C GLU A 52 -11.73 -0.32 -0.59
N TYR A 53 -10.74 -0.73 0.22
CA TYR A 53 -10.40 0.04 1.40
C TYR A 53 -9.76 1.38 1.02
N PRO A 54 -10.05 2.45 1.78
CA PRO A 54 -9.31 3.69 1.73
C PRO A 54 -7.79 3.48 1.88
N SER A 55 -6.99 4.37 1.29
CA SER A 55 -5.53 4.20 1.20
C SER A 55 -4.81 4.10 2.55
N ASP A 56 -5.33 4.77 3.58
CA ASP A 56 -4.83 4.72 4.96
C ASP A 56 -5.13 3.36 5.61
N VAL A 57 -6.36 2.86 5.47
CA VAL A 57 -6.72 1.51 5.94
C VAL A 57 -5.93 0.44 5.17
N ASN A 58 -5.81 0.58 3.85
CA ASN A 58 -5.00 -0.29 3.00
C ASN A 58 -3.53 -0.36 3.48
N LEU A 59 -2.96 0.78 3.87
CA LEU A 59 -1.62 0.86 4.45
C LEU A 59 -1.54 0.15 5.81
N ILE A 60 -2.54 0.31 6.68
CA ILE A 60 -2.60 -0.36 7.99
C ILE A 60 -2.62 -1.88 7.81
N LEU A 61 -3.49 -2.40 6.96
CA LEU A 61 -3.62 -3.85 6.69
C LEU A 61 -2.33 -4.41 6.09
N GLU A 62 -1.77 -3.76 5.07
CA GLU A 62 -0.55 -4.22 4.43
C GLU A 62 0.66 -4.16 5.38
N SER A 63 0.74 -3.13 6.23
CA SER A 63 1.82 -3.02 7.21
C SER A 63 1.69 -4.09 8.29
N ALA A 64 0.48 -4.35 8.79
CA ALA A 64 0.23 -5.40 9.76
C ALA A 64 0.56 -6.79 9.20
N LEU A 65 0.20 -7.07 7.95
CA LEU A 65 0.56 -8.32 7.28
C LEU A 65 2.08 -8.48 7.13
N LYS A 66 2.79 -7.41 6.70
CA LYS A 66 4.26 -7.42 6.58
C LYS A 66 4.97 -7.61 7.92
N GLU A 67 4.39 -7.08 8.99
CA GLU A 67 4.86 -7.27 10.37
C GLU A 67 4.45 -8.63 10.97
N GLN A 68 3.81 -9.50 10.18
CA GLN A 68 3.34 -10.83 10.60
C GLN A 68 2.38 -10.77 11.80
N LYS A 69 1.58 -9.72 11.89
CA LYS A 69 0.48 -9.63 12.86
C LYS A 69 -0.67 -10.53 12.41
N THR A 70 -1.38 -11.08 13.38
CA THR A 70 -2.58 -11.89 13.13
C THR A 70 -3.83 -11.03 12.94
N VAL A 71 -3.83 -9.82 13.49
CA VAL A 71 -4.96 -8.91 13.43
C VAL A 71 -4.51 -7.47 13.13
N ALA A 72 -5.37 -6.73 12.46
CA ALA A 72 -5.27 -5.30 12.26
C ALA A 72 -6.58 -4.63 12.70
N SER A 73 -6.51 -3.42 13.23
CA SER A 73 -7.70 -2.66 13.63
C SER A 73 -7.64 -1.24 13.10
N PHE A 74 -8.79 -0.73 12.69
CA PHE A 74 -8.96 0.65 12.24
C PHE A 74 -10.33 1.18 12.66
N SER A 75 -10.57 2.47 12.49
CA SER A 75 -11.88 3.08 12.74
C SER A 75 -12.38 3.78 11.48
N ASP A 76 -13.70 3.75 11.28
CA ASP A 76 -14.33 4.52 10.23
C ASP A 76 -14.46 6.01 10.61
N THR A 77 -14.97 6.82 9.67
CA THR A 77 -15.18 8.26 9.89
C THR A 77 -16.19 8.60 10.99
N THR A 78 -17.01 7.64 11.41
CA THR A 78 -18.00 7.79 12.49
C THR A 78 -17.48 7.29 13.85
N GLY A 79 -16.28 6.72 13.88
CA GLY A 79 -15.62 6.21 15.07
C GLY A 79 -15.90 4.74 15.38
N ASN A 80 -16.64 4.02 14.53
CA ASN A 80 -16.84 2.58 14.73
C ASN A 80 -15.52 1.87 14.48
N LYS A 81 -15.17 0.94 15.36
CA LYS A 81 -13.91 0.20 15.30
C LYS A 81 -14.14 -1.14 14.62
N TYR A 82 -13.31 -1.45 13.64
CA TYR A 82 -13.30 -2.71 12.92
C TYR A 82 -12.01 -3.46 13.18
N ILE A 83 -12.08 -4.79 13.09
CA ILE A 83 -10.96 -5.69 13.24
C ILE A 83 -10.92 -6.60 12.01
N VAL A 84 -9.74 -6.72 11.40
CA VAL A 84 -9.45 -7.67 10.32
C VAL A 84 -8.57 -8.77 10.88
N ASP A 85 -9.06 -10.00 10.83
CA ASP A 85 -8.27 -11.22 11.04
C ASP A 85 -7.52 -11.53 9.75
N LEU A 86 -6.19 -11.38 9.79
CA LEU A 86 -5.31 -11.56 8.63
C LEU A 86 -5.00 -13.04 8.34
N ASN A 87 -5.34 -13.95 9.25
CA ASN A 87 -5.24 -15.39 9.01
C ASN A 87 -6.51 -15.91 8.33
N ALA A 88 -7.67 -15.49 8.83
CA ALA A 88 -8.97 -15.89 8.29
C ALA A 88 -9.37 -15.08 7.05
N TYR A 89 -8.77 -13.91 6.84
CA TYR A 89 -9.19 -12.92 5.83
C TYR A 89 -10.65 -12.49 6.01
N GLU A 90 -10.99 -12.13 7.25
CA GLU A 90 -12.34 -11.70 7.65
C GLU A 90 -12.26 -10.38 8.41
N GLU A 91 -13.18 -9.46 8.13
CA GLU A 91 -13.42 -8.25 8.91
C GLU A 91 -14.68 -8.42 9.76
N TYR A 92 -14.68 -7.82 10.95
CA TYR A 92 -15.87 -7.68 11.78
C TYR A 92 -15.83 -6.39 12.61
N PRO A 93 -16.99 -5.82 12.97
CA PRO A 93 -17.10 -4.77 13.98
C PRO A 93 -16.57 -5.26 15.33
N ALA A 94 -15.84 -4.42 16.06
CA ALA A 94 -15.27 -4.80 17.35
C ALA A 94 -16.33 -5.07 18.43
N ASP A 95 -17.53 -4.50 18.28
CA ASP A 95 -18.69 -4.68 19.14
C ASP A 95 -19.60 -5.84 18.72
N ASP A 96 -19.52 -6.30 17.47
CA ASP A 96 -20.19 -7.51 16.99
C ASP A 96 -19.25 -8.42 16.16
N PRO A 97 -18.47 -9.29 16.82
CA PRO A 97 -17.57 -10.24 16.13
C PRO A 97 -18.27 -11.32 15.30
N THR A 98 -19.61 -11.39 15.35
CA THR A 98 -20.38 -12.37 14.58
C THR A 98 -20.76 -11.85 13.20
N ASP A 99 -20.82 -10.53 13.02
CA ASP A 99 -21.06 -9.88 11.73
C ASP A 99 -19.77 -9.80 10.92
N LYS A 100 -19.50 -10.87 10.17
CA LYS A 100 -18.25 -11.06 9.44
C LYS A 100 -18.42 -10.84 7.95
N VAL A 101 -17.47 -10.11 7.36
CA VAL A 101 -17.34 -9.97 5.90
C VAL A 101 -15.98 -10.46 5.42
N GLN A 102 -15.94 -11.00 4.20
CA GLN A 102 -14.70 -11.49 3.60
C GLN A 102 -13.81 -10.33 3.15
N VAL A 103 -12.51 -10.49 3.37
CA VAL A 103 -11.47 -9.54 2.95
C VAL A 103 -10.58 -10.18 1.90
N LEU A 104 -10.13 -9.40 0.92
CA LEU A 104 -9.28 -9.87 -0.16
C LEU A 104 -8.11 -8.92 -0.39
N ARG A 105 -6.92 -9.46 -0.55
CA ARG A 105 -5.71 -8.74 -0.97
C ARG A 105 -5.40 -9.05 -2.43
N LYS A 106 -5.25 -8.03 -3.28
CA LYS A 106 -4.78 -8.18 -4.67
C LYS A 106 -3.48 -7.42 -4.90
N SER A 107 -2.51 -8.07 -5.52
CA SER A 107 -1.35 -7.39 -6.09
C SER A 107 -1.79 -6.62 -7.34
N LYS A 108 -1.36 -5.37 -7.46
CA LYS A 108 -1.44 -4.56 -8.69
C LYS A 108 -0.13 -4.58 -9.47
N LEU A 109 0.94 -5.10 -8.87
CA LEU A 109 2.14 -5.42 -9.62
C LEU A 109 1.77 -6.52 -10.60
N VAL A 110 1.73 -6.16 -11.89
CA VAL A 110 1.89 -7.15 -12.95
C VAL A 110 3.22 -7.83 -12.69
N ASP A 111 3.31 -9.15 -12.84
CA ASP A 111 4.59 -9.86 -12.95
C ASP A 111 5.32 -9.36 -14.20
N GLN A 112 5.79 -8.12 -14.16
CA GLN A 112 6.92 -7.68 -14.95
C GLN A 112 8.14 -8.21 -14.21
N ALA A 113 8.32 -9.53 -14.25
CA ALA A 113 9.68 -10.02 -14.33
C ALA A 113 10.30 -9.21 -15.47
N TYR A 114 11.32 -8.41 -15.17
CA TYR A 114 12.10 -7.76 -16.22
C TYR A 114 12.73 -8.90 -17.02
N GLU A 115 12.05 -9.31 -18.08
CA GLU A 115 12.62 -10.23 -19.03
C GLU A 115 13.58 -9.41 -19.89
N PRO A 116 14.88 -9.77 -19.93
CA PRO A 116 15.75 -9.15 -20.91
C PRO A 116 15.15 -9.40 -22.30
N PRO A 117 15.26 -8.45 -23.23
CA PRO A 117 14.68 -8.61 -24.55
C PRO A 117 15.15 -9.91 -25.18
N VAL A 118 14.25 -10.63 -25.84
CA VAL A 118 14.56 -11.96 -26.43
C VAL A 118 15.74 -11.91 -27.41
N THR A 119 16.02 -10.73 -27.96
CA THR A 119 17.15 -10.47 -28.87
C THR A 119 18.50 -10.33 -28.17
N TRP A 120 18.54 -10.24 -26.83
CA TRP A 120 19.78 -10.10 -26.07
C TRP A 120 20.45 -11.46 -25.91
N VAL A 121 21.57 -11.63 -26.59
CA VAL A 121 22.41 -12.82 -26.46
C VAL A 121 23.41 -12.59 -25.32
N PRO A 122 23.62 -13.56 -24.41
CA PRO A 122 24.64 -13.47 -23.35
C PRO A 122 25.99 -12.99 -23.90
N MET A 123 26.66 -12.11 -23.14
CA MET A 123 28.00 -11.63 -23.47
C MET A 123 29.01 -12.77 -23.24
N ASP A 124 30.00 -12.89 -24.13
CA ASP A 124 31.07 -13.87 -23.95
C ASP A 124 31.97 -13.46 -22.76
N GLU A 125 32.55 -14.42 -22.06
CA GLU A 125 33.40 -14.18 -20.88
C GLU A 125 34.64 -13.33 -21.18
N LYS A 126 35.02 -13.22 -22.47
CA LYS A 126 36.17 -12.41 -22.92
C LYS A 126 35.81 -11.01 -23.38
N GLU A 127 34.52 -10.67 -23.42
CA GLU A 127 34.03 -9.37 -23.86
C GLU A 127 33.80 -8.44 -22.66
N ASN A 128 34.21 -7.17 -22.79
CA ASN A 128 33.95 -6.15 -21.76
C ASN A 128 32.76 -5.24 -22.09
N LEU A 129 32.26 -5.31 -23.33
CA LEU A 129 31.12 -4.53 -23.80
C LEU A 129 30.50 -5.22 -25.03
N LYS A 130 29.16 -5.31 -25.06
CA LYS A 130 28.40 -5.84 -26.20
C LYS A 130 27.30 -4.87 -26.59
N VAL A 131 27.37 -4.34 -27.81
CA VAL A 131 26.36 -3.42 -28.36
C VAL A 131 25.23 -4.23 -28.98
N VAL A 132 24.00 -3.95 -28.59
CA VAL A 132 22.79 -4.55 -29.17
C VAL A 132 22.04 -3.51 -29.99
N SER A 133 21.60 -3.89 -31.19
CA SER A 133 20.84 -3.01 -32.08
C SER A 133 19.35 -3.18 -31.83
N LEU A 134 18.67 -2.09 -31.47
CA LEU A 134 17.20 -2.06 -31.34
C LEU A 134 16.57 -1.65 -32.67
N GLN A 135 15.48 -2.31 -33.04
CA GLN A 135 14.66 -1.96 -34.19
C GLN A 135 13.49 -1.07 -33.75
N PRO A 136 12.98 -0.18 -34.61
CA PRO A 136 11.85 0.71 -34.27
C PRO A 136 10.54 0.01 -33.86
N LYS A 137 10.43 -1.29 -34.13
CA LYS A 137 9.31 -2.15 -33.80
C LYS A 137 9.49 -2.91 -32.48
N ASP A 138 10.67 -2.85 -31.89
CA ASP A 138 10.98 -3.52 -30.64
C ASP A 138 10.27 -2.79 -29.51
N LYS A 139 9.78 -3.54 -28.51
CA LYS A 139 9.06 -2.95 -27.37
C LYS A 139 9.95 -2.00 -26.58
N GLU A 140 11.25 -2.25 -26.62
CA GLU A 140 12.29 -1.52 -25.92
C GLU A 140 12.72 -0.23 -26.64
N TYR A 141 12.29 -0.02 -27.88
CA TYR A 141 12.56 1.20 -28.64
C TYR A 141 11.50 2.29 -28.45
N GLN A 142 10.30 1.92 -27.98
CA GLN A 142 9.17 2.83 -27.76
C GLN A 142 9.25 3.54 -26.41
#